data_AF-A0A2R6Y546-F1
#
_entry.id   AF-A0A2R6Y546-F1
#
_cell.length_a   1.000
_cell.length_b   1.000
_cell.length_c   1.000
_cell.angle_alpha   90.00
_cell.angle_beta   90.00
_cell.angle_gamma   90.00
#
_symmetry.space_group_name_H-M   'P 1'
#
loop_
_entity.id
_entity.type
_entity.pdbx_description
1 polymer ?
#
loop_
_entity_poly.entity_id
_entity_poly.type
_entity_poly.pdbx_seq_one_letter_code
_entity_poly.pdbx_strand_id
1 'polypeptide(L)'
;MRTALERIPRLALVCSFGAEDMVILDLLMKIDPEASVFYLDTDLFFPETYALRDEAVRRYGIPTALLRLEFAATSDFSRDDGAQSIQ
;
A
#
# COMPACT_ATOMS: atom_id res chain seq x y z
N MET A 1 -4.25 -5.48 16.90
CA MET A 1 -4.35 -4.06 16.49
C MET A 1 -4.34 -3.10 17.68
N ARG A 2 -5.38 -3.06 18.55
CA ARG A 2 -5.43 -2.11 19.70
C ARG A 2 -4.16 -2.06 20.56
N THR A 3 -3.69 -3.22 21.03
CA THR A 3 -2.47 -3.31 21.84
C THR A 3 -1.23 -2.74 21.13
N ALA A 4 -1.15 -2.83 19.80
CA ALA A 4 -0.04 -2.26 19.05
C ALA A 4 -0.12 -0.73 19.03
N LEU A 5 -1.30 -0.16 18.75
CA LEU A 5 -1.52 1.29 18.77
C LEU A 5 -1.26 1.90 20.15
N GLU A 6 -1.64 1.21 21.22
CA GLU A 6 -1.45 1.68 22.60
C GLU A 6 0.02 1.67 23.05
N ARG A 7 0.81 0.69 22.55
CA ARG A 7 2.17 0.44 23.07
C ARG A 7 3.28 0.96 22.17
N ILE A 8 2.99 1.20 20.89
CA ILE A 8 4.00 1.59 19.90
C ILE A 8 3.70 3.04 19.47
N PRO A 9 4.45 4.03 19.99
CA PRO A 9 4.26 5.41 19.58
C PRO A 9 4.63 5.59 18.10
N ARG A 10 3.81 6.34 17.36
CA ARG A 10 3.98 6.61 15.91
C ARG A 10 3.99 5.33 15.06
N LEU A 11 3.13 4.37 15.41
CA LEU A 11 2.87 3.20 14.57
C LEU A 11 2.30 3.65 13.22
N ALA A 12 2.79 3.06 12.14
CA ALA A 12 2.30 3.28 10.79
C ALA A 12 2.09 1.95 10.07
N LEU A 13 1.07 1.89 9.23
CA LEU A 13 0.79 0.74 8.36
C LEU A 13 1.41 0.99 6.99
N VAL A 14 2.22 0.03 6.52
CA VAL A 14 2.60 -0.07 5.12
C VAL A 14 1.57 -0.93 4.41
N CYS A 15 0.90 -0.39 3.40
CA CYS A 15 -0.19 -1.07 2.69
C CYS A 15 0.19 -1.27 1.22
N SER A 16 0.31 -2.53 0.78
CA SER A 16 0.49 -2.90 -0.62
C SER A 16 -0.82 -3.05 -1.39
N PHE A 17 -1.96 -2.88 -0.69
CA PHE A 17 -3.32 -3.07 -1.20
C PHE A 17 -3.65 -4.53 -1.59
N GLY A 18 -2.91 -5.50 -1.06
CA GLY A 18 -3.30 -6.92 -1.09
C GLY A 18 -4.54 -7.20 -0.23
N ALA A 19 -5.15 -8.37 -0.39
CA ALA A 19 -6.38 -8.72 0.33
C ALA A 19 -6.23 -8.66 1.86
N GLU A 20 -5.12 -9.16 2.39
CA GLU A 20 -4.81 -9.12 3.83
C GLU A 20 -4.58 -7.70 4.34
N ASP A 21 -3.85 -6.88 3.58
CA ASP A 21 -3.60 -5.48 3.91
C ASP A 21 -4.90 -4.68 3.95
N MET A 22 -5.84 -4.94 3.03
CA MET A 22 -7.14 -4.29 3.03
C MET A 22 -7.97 -4.65 4.27
N VAL A 23 -7.87 -5.88 4.79
CA VAL A 23 -8.51 -6.28 6.05
C VAL A 23 -7.86 -5.58 7.23
N ILE A 24 -6.53 -5.52 7.27
CA ILE A 24 -5.79 -4.83 8.34
C ILE A 24 -6.08 -3.33 8.31
N LEU A 25 -6.15 -2.71 7.12
CA LEU A 25 -6.51 -1.32 6.92
C LEU A 25 -7.94 -1.05 7.42
N ASP A 26 -8.91 -1.87 7.05
CA ASP A 26 -10.30 -1.73 7.53
C ASP A 26 -10.37 -1.82 9.07
N LEU A 27 -9.65 -2.77 9.67
CA LEU A 27 -9.59 -2.90 11.12
C LEU A 27 -8.90 -1.71 11.80
N LEU A 28 -7.82 -1.19 11.20
CA LEU A 28 -7.09 -0.03 11.70
C LEU A 28 -7.98 1.21 11.68
N MET A 29 -8.61 1.50 10.53
CA MET A 29 -9.45 2.69 10.33
C MET A 29 -10.70 2.71 11.22
N LYS A 30 -11.21 1.53 11.63
CA LYS A 30 -12.28 1.42 12.62
C LYS A 30 -11.85 1.74 14.05
N ILE A 31 -10.55 1.66 14.34
CA ILE A 31 -9.99 1.91 15.67
C ILE A 31 -9.42 3.32 15.77
N ASP A 32 -8.65 3.74 14.76
CA ASP A 32 -7.97 5.02 14.70
C ASP A 32 -7.93 5.51 13.23
N PRO A 33 -8.88 6.38 12.83
CA PRO A 33 -8.92 6.98 11.49
C PRO A 33 -7.73 7.90 11.18
N GLU A 34 -7.03 8.40 12.20
CA GLU A 34 -5.88 9.30 12.06
C GLU A 34 -4.55 8.54 12.00
N ALA A 35 -4.59 7.20 12.06
CA ALA A 35 -3.40 6.38 11.99
C ALA A 35 -2.64 6.59 10.67
N SER A 36 -1.32 6.63 10.76
CA SER A 36 -0.47 6.85 9.58
C SER A 36 -0.47 5.62 8.67
N VAL A 37 -0.78 5.84 7.38
CA VAL A 37 -0.75 4.81 6.35
C VAL A 37 0.10 5.30 5.18
N PHE A 38 1.02 4.47 4.71
CA PHE A 38 1.83 4.76 3.53
C PHE A 38 1.98 3.53 2.65
N TYR A 39 2.41 3.75 1.41
CA TYR A 39 2.70 2.67 0.48
C TYR A 39 3.97 2.96 -0.31
N LEU A 40 4.58 1.89 -0.81
CA LEU A 40 5.76 1.94 -1.67
C LEU A 40 5.32 1.82 -3.12
N ASP A 41 5.54 2.85 -3.93
CA ASP A 41 5.31 2.78 -5.37
C ASP A 41 6.61 2.42 -6.08
N THR A 42 6.63 1.23 -6.67
CA THR A 42 7.75 0.70 -7.44
C THR A 42 7.59 0.96 -8.94
N ASP A 43 6.49 1.60 -9.37
CA ASP A 43 6.06 1.68 -10.77
C ASP A 43 5.81 0.30 -11.44
N LEU A 44 5.69 -0.76 -10.64
CA LEU A 44 5.50 -2.15 -11.11
C LEU A 44 4.16 -2.77 -10.67
N PHE A 45 3.25 -1.98 -10.09
CA PHE A 45 1.93 -2.49 -9.71
C PHE A 45 1.04 -2.72 -10.93
N PHE A 46 0.13 -3.70 -10.79
CA PHE A 46 -0.94 -3.89 -11.76
C PHE A 46 -1.88 -2.66 -11.75
N PRO A 47 -2.48 -2.29 -12.89
CA PRO A 47 -3.48 -1.21 -12.96
C PRO A 47 -4.60 -1.36 -11.92
N GLU A 48 -5.02 -2.60 -11.66
CA GLU A 48 -6.03 -2.96 -10.68
C GLU A 48 -5.61 -2.60 -9.25
N THR A 49 -4.32 -2.74 -8.91
CA THR A 49 -3.78 -2.33 -7.61
C THR A 49 -3.84 -0.81 -7.45
N TYR A 50 -3.53 -0.05 -8.51
CA TYR A 50 -3.66 1.41 -8.48
C TYR A 50 -5.12 1.85 -8.32
N ALA A 51 -6.05 1.20 -9.03
CA ALA A 51 -7.48 1.47 -8.88
C ALA A 51 -7.99 1.14 -7.47
N LEU A 52 -7.56 0.02 -6.90
CA LEU A 52 -7.93 -0.38 -5.54
C LEU A 52 -7.35 0.58 -4.49
N ARG A 53 -6.09 1.02 -4.66
CA ARG A 53 -5.49 2.08 -3.83
C ARG A 53 -6.37 3.31 -3.83
N ASP A 54 -6.74 3.83 -5.00
CA ASP A 54 -7.50 5.07 -5.12
C ASP A 54 -8.88 4.95 -4.46
N GLU A 55 -9.52 3.80 -4.62
CA GLU A 55 -10.78 3.48 -3.94
C GLU A 55 -10.61 3.41 -2.41
N ALA A 56 -9.54 2.78 -1.92
CA ALA A 56 -9.25 2.69 -0.49
C ALA A 56 -8.99 4.08 0.12
N VAL A 57 -8.22 4.92 -0.58
CA VAL A 57 -7.96 6.32 -0.18
C VAL A 57 -9.27 7.09 -0.06
N ARG A 58 -10.13 7.00 -1.08
CA ARG A 58 -11.43 7.66 -1.10
C ARG A 58 -12.35 7.17 0.01
N ARG A 59 -12.35 5.85 0.27
CA ARG A 59 -13.23 5.20 1.25
C ARG A 59 -12.86 5.54 2.69
N TYR A 60 -11.56 5.48 3.02
CA TYR A 60 -11.09 5.63 4.39
C TYR A 60 -10.61 7.04 4.73
N GLY A 61 -10.46 7.93 3.75
CA GLY A 61 -9.96 9.28 3.98
C GLY A 61 -8.49 9.32 4.43
N ILE A 62 -7.73 8.27 4.12
CA ILE A 62 -6.34 8.13 4.57
C ILE A 62 -5.43 9.14 3.86
N PRO A 63 -4.61 9.92 4.61
CA PRO A 63 -3.52 10.69 4.03
C PRO A 63 -2.42 9.72 3.61
N THR A 64 -2.53 9.17 2.41
CA THR A 64 -1.51 8.25 1.88
C THR A 64 -0.24 9.02 1.55
N ALA A 65 0.75 8.89 2.42
CA ALA A 65 2.10 9.29 2.07
C ALA A 65 2.63 8.29 1.03
N LEU A 66 2.87 8.76 -0.18
CA LEU A 66 3.53 7.98 -1.22
C LEU A 66 5.03 7.98 -0.95
N LEU A 67 5.61 6.79 -0.74
CA LEU A 67 7.06 6.60 -0.80
C LEU A 67 7.40 6.07 -2.19
N ARG A 68 7.99 6.91 -3.03
CA ARG A 68 8.46 6.52 -4.36
C ARG A 68 9.94 6.17 -4.28
N LEU A 69 10.33 5.04 -4.87
CA LEU A 69 11.75 4.71 -5.04
C LEU A 69 12.31 5.48 -6.23
N GLU A 70 13.36 6.26 -6.00
CA GLU A 70 14.20 6.73 -7.10
C GLU A 70 15.23 5.65 -7.42
N PHE A 71 14.92 4.81 -8.41
CA PHE A 71 15.92 3.91 -8.96
C PHE A 71 16.85 4.71 -9.87
N ALA A 72 18.12 4.85 -9.48
CA ALA A 72 19.16 5.22 -10.44
C ALA A 72 19.22 4.10 -11.48
N ALA A 73 18.92 4.42 -12.74
CA ALA A 73 18.81 3.44 -13.82
C ALA A 73 20.12 2.63 -13.95
N THR A 74 20.13 1.43 -13.39
CA THR A 74 21.11 0.39 -13.72
C THR A 74 20.52 -0.44 -14.85
N SER A 75 21.25 -0.54 -15.96
CA SER A 75 20.81 -1.08 -17.26
C SER A 75 20.42 -2.58 -17.30
N ASP A 76 20.29 -3.25 -16.15
CA ASP A 76 20.19 -4.71 -16.07
C ASP A 76 18.79 -5.26 -15.71
N PHE A 77 17.78 -4.41 -15.52
CA PHE A 77 16.39 -4.86 -15.31
C PHE A 77 15.55 -4.65 -16.56
N SER A 78 15.67 -5.57 -17.52
CA SER A 78 14.71 -5.71 -18.62
C SER A 78 13.42 -6.36 -18.11
N ARG A 79 12.30 -5.67 -18.26
CA ARG A 79 10.96 -6.20 -18.02
C ARG A 79 10.72 -7.38 -18.96
N ASP A 80 10.65 -8.60 -18.42
CA ASP A 80 10.16 -9.76 -19.16
C ASP A 80 8.62 -9.71 -19.13
N ASP A 81 8.03 -9.39 -20.27
CA ASP A 81 6.57 -9.21 -20.44
C ASP A 81 5.79 -10.55 -20.37
N GLY A 82 6.44 -11.66 -19.99
CA GLY A 82 5.89 -13.02 -19.98
C GLY A 82 4.86 -13.35 -18.88
N ALA A 83 4.54 -12.45 -17.95
CA ALA A 83 3.63 -12.74 -16.83
C ALA A 83 2.13 -12.45 -17.10
N GLN A 84 1.74 -12.14 -18.34
CA GLN A 84 0.34 -11.99 -18.76
C GLN A 84 -0.09 -13.12 -19.71
N SER A 85 -0.06 -14.36 -19.21
CA SER A 85 -0.68 -15.51 -19.90
C SER A 85 -1.00 -16.61 -18.89
N ILE A 86 -2.07 -16.43 -18.11
CA ILE A 86 -2.84 -17.55 -17.57
C ILE A 86 -4.29 -17.25 -17.94
N GLN A 87 -4.81 -18.04 -18.89
CA GLN A 87 -6.23 -18.09 -19.27
C GLN A 87 -7.08 -18.59 -18.10
#